data_AF-A0A524DM29-F1
#
_entry.id   AF-A0A524DM29-F1
#
_cell.length_a   1.000
_cell.length_b   1.000
_cell.length_c   1.000
_cell.angle_alpha   90.00
_cell.angle_beta   90.00
_cell.angle_gamma   90.00
#
_symmetry.space_group_name_H-M   'P 1'
#
loop_
_entity.id
_entity.type
_entity.pdbx_description
1 polymer ?
#
loop_
_entity_poly.entity_id
_entity_poly.type
_entity_poly.pdbx_seq_one_letter_code
_entity_poly.pdbx_strand_id
1 'polypeptide(L)'
;MPEVSSQEFINKLNEVQELMLKEDYKKAILILDKLKAIEKENDYNYNLTHKLYQLDSNIHSLFNQQLILKFIFNLSNKKKEISFNELLNLLKQEESIEMDIGTLKREIEILMLRSLLSCKIEENKIIL
;
A
#
# COMPACT_ATOMS: atom_id res chain seq x y z
N MET A 1 3.38 -22.57 20.97
CA MET A 1 3.31 -22.51 19.49
C MET A 1 4.67 -22.94 18.97
N PRO A 2 4.78 -23.68 17.85
CA PRO A 2 6.10 -24.05 17.34
C PRO A 2 6.88 -22.78 16.97
N GLU A 3 8.13 -22.69 17.43
CA GLU A 3 9.04 -21.60 17.07
C GLU A 3 9.23 -21.58 15.54
N VAL A 4 8.92 -20.45 14.91
CA VAL A 4 9.18 -20.26 13.48
C VAL A 4 10.67 -20.04 13.31
N SER A 5 11.33 -21.00 12.67
CA SER A 5 12.78 -20.90 12.43
C SER A 5 13.13 -19.64 11.62
N SER A 6 14.32 -19.10 11.80
CA SER A 6 14.78 -17.94 11.00
C SER A 6 14.72 -18.20 9.50
N GLN A 7 14.94 -19.46 9.07
CA GLN A 7 14.83 -19.83 7.67
C GLN A 7 13.39 -19.75 7.16
N GLU A 8 12.42 -20.19 7.96
CA GLU A 8 11.00 -20.08 7.61
C GLU A 8 10.55 -18.61 7.56
N PHE A 9 11.04 -17.77 8.48
CA PHE A 9 10.81 -16.33 8.46
C PHE A 9 11.34 -15.69 7.16
N ILE A 10 12.57 -16.02 6.77
CA ILE A 10 13.18 -15.55 5.52
C ILE A 10 12.37 -16.01 4.30
N ASN A 11 11.94 -17.28 4.27
CA ASN A 11 11.14 -17.81 3.17
C ASN A 11 9.82 -17.05 3.03
N LYS A 12 9.18 -16.70 4.14
CA LYS A 12 7.95 -15.89 4.15
C LYS A 12 8.18 -14.45 3.69
N LEU A 13 9.29 -13.82 4.06
CA LEU A 13 9.65 -12.50 3.52
C LEU A 13 9.88 -12.55 2.00
N ASN A 14 10.46 -13.62 1.48
CA ASN A 14 10.64 -13.80 0.04
C ASN A 14 9.30 -14.07 -0.67
N GLU A 15 8.40 -14.86 -0.06
CA GLU A 15 7.03 -15.06 -0.55
C GLU A 15 6.29 -13.72 -0.69
N VAL A 16 6.43 -12.81 0.28
CA VAL A 16 5.87 -11.45 0.20
C VAL A 16 6.41 -10.69 -1.03
N GLN A 17 7.71 -10.75 -1.28
CA GLN A 17 8.30 -10.08 -2.44
C GLN A 17 7.77 -10.64 -3.76
N GLU A 18 7.60 -11.96 -3.87
CA GLU A 18 6.99 -12.58 -5.04
C GLU A 18 5.54 -12.15 -5.25
N LEU A 19 4.76 -12.05 -4.17
CA LEU A 19 3.38 -11.59 -4.24
C LEU A 19 3.30 -10.10 -4.64
N MET A 20 4.23 -9.26 -4.17
CA MET A 20 4.33 -7.87 -4.63
C MET A 20 4.56 -7.77 -6.14
N LEU A 21 5.45 -8.60 -6.69
CA LEU A 21 5.71 -8.64 -8.14
C LEU A 21 4.49 -9.10 -8.95
N LYS A 22 3.61 -9.90 -8.34
CA LYS A 22 2.34 -10.35 -8.92
C LYS A 22 1.17 -9.42 -8.61
N GLU A 23 1.43 -8.31 -7.93
CA GLU A 23 0.43 -7.35 -7.45
C GLU A 23 -0.65 -7.94 -6.51
N ASP A 24 -0.37 -9.09 -5.87
CA ASP A 24 -1.27 -9.73 -4.88
C ASP A 24 -1.01 -9.15 -3.48
N TYR A 25 -1.26 -7.85 -3.34
CA TYR A 25 -0.90 -7.10 -2.15
C TYR A 25 -1.71 -7.52 -0.92
N LYS A 26 -2.99 -7.88 -1.08
CA LYS A 26 -3.84 -8.31 0.05
C LYS A 26 -3.28 -9.58 0.71
N LYS A 27 -2.91 -10.58 -0.09
CA LYS A 27 -2.33 -11.82 0.45
C LYS A 27 -0.98 -11.56 1.12
N ALA A 28 -0.18 -10.67 0.54
CA ALA A 28 1.13 -10.34 1.06
C ALA A 28 1.05 -9.55 2.39
N ILE A 29 0.09 -8.62 2.53
CA ILE A 29 -0.22 -7.94 3.80
C ILE A 29 -0.57 -8.97 4.89
N LEU A 30 -1.43 -9.95 4.58
CA LEU A 30 -1.79 -11.01 5.53
C LEU A 30 -0.59 -11.84 6.00
N ILE A 31 0.41 -12.05 5.15
CA ILE A 31 1.64 -12.73 5.55
C ILE A 31 2.49 -11.83 6.46
N LEU A 32 2.63 -10.55 6.13
CA LEU A 32 3.38 -9.59 6.94
C LEU A 32 2.77 -9.39 8.32
N ASP A 33 1.45 -9.35 8.44
CA ASP A 33 0.79 -9.26 9.74
C ASP A 33 1.10 -10.45 10.64
N LYS A 34 1.14 -11.67 10.06
CA LYS A 34 1.57 -12.87 10.79
C LYS A 34 3.04 -12.79 11.19
N LEU A 35 3.91 -12.32 10.29
CA LEU A 35 5.34 -12.17 10.61
C LEU A 35 5.59 -11.11 11.69
N LYS A 36 4.85 -10.00 11.69
CA LYS A 36 4.90 -8.98 12.76
C LYS A 36 4.44 -9.54 14.11
N ALA A 37 3.46 -10.44 14.12
CA ALA A 37 3.04 -11.12 15.35
C ALA A 37 4.13 -12.07 15.87
N ILE A 38 4.74 -12.86 14.97
CA ILE A 38 5.85 -13.77 15.31
C ILE A 38 7.07 -12.99 15.81
N GLU A 39 7.42 -11.87 15.16
CA GLU A 39 8.57 -11.04 15.54
C GLU A 39 8.42 -10.42 16.93
N LYS A 40 7.21 -10.03 17.34
CA LYS A 40 6.97 -9.55 18.72
C LYS A 40 7.23 -10.61 19.79
N GLU A 41 7.16 -11.89 19.44
CA GLU A 41 7.34 -13.02 20.35
C GLU A 41 8.75 -13.61 20.29
N ASN A 42 9.59 -13.18 19.34
CA ASN A 42 10.91 -13.79 19.06
C ASN A 42 11.97 -12.73 18.73
N ASP A 43 13.17 -12.88 19.27
CA ASP A 43 14.28 -11.95 19.01
C ASP A 43 14.98 -12.27 17.67
N TYR A 44 14.44 -11.71 16.58
CA TYR A 44 15.08 -11.79 15.27
C TYR A 44 16.19 -10.72 15.14
N ASN A 45 17.20 -11.02 14.32
CA ASN A 45 18.24 -10.04 14.07
C ASN A 45 17.69 -8.77 13.38
N TYR A 46 18.38 -7.66 13.61
CA TYR A 46 18.02 -6.34 13.09
C TYR A 46 17.72 -6.33 11.58
N ASN A 47 18.48 -7.08 10.78
CA ASN A 47 18.29 -7.09 9.33
C ASN A 47 16.94 -7.70 8.91
N LEU A 48 16.49 -8.76 9.61
CA LEU A 48 15.21 -9.40 9.33
C LEU A 48 14.05 -8.51 9.78
N THR A 49 14.15 -7.92 10.98
CA THR A 49 13.15 -6.96 11.48
C THR A 49 13.06 -5.74 10.57
N HIS A 50 14.20 -5.16 10.18
CA HIS A 50 14.22 -4.03 9.25
C HIS A 50 13.59 -4.40 7.89
N LYS A 51 13.94 -5.57 7.32
CA LYS A 51 13.36 -6.04 6.06
C LYS A 51 11.85 -6.23 6.16
N LEU A 52 11.35 -6.79 7.28
CA LEU A 52 9.92 -6.95 7.54
C LEU A 52 9.18 -5.62 7.45
N TYR A 53 9.60 -4.63 8.24
CA TYR A 53 8.95 -3.33 8.29
C TYR A 53 9.10 -2.53 6.99
N GLN A 54 10.22 -2.70 6.27
CA GLN A 54 10.39 -2.11 4.95
C GLN A 54 9.38 -2.70 3.94
N LEU A 55 9.21 -4.02 3.92
CA LEU A 55 8.23 -4.66 3.05
C LEU A 55 6.79 -4.28 3.43
N ASP A 56 6.48 -4.19 4.72
CA ASP A 56 5.20 -3.72 5.24
C ASP A 56 4.87 -2.31 4.73
N SER A 57 5.79 -1.37 4.92
CA SER A 57 5.61 0.00 4.44
C SER A 57 5.42 0.06 2.92
N ASN A 58 6.26 -0.66 2.17
CA ASN A 58 6.20 -0.68 0.71
C ASN A 58 4.87 -1.26 0.21
N ILE A 59 4.40 -2.34 0.83
CA ILE A 59 3.21 -3.02 0.32
C ILE A 59 1.93 -2.26 0.58
N HIS A 60 1.82 -1.60 1.74
CA HIS A 60 0.70 -0.73 2.03
C HIS A 60 0.67 0.47 1.08
N SER A 61 1.83 1.05 0.76
CA SER A 61 1.92 2.11 -0.25
C SER A 61 1.49 1.62 -1.65
N LEU A 62 1.99 0.46 -2.11
CA LEU A 62 1.61 -0.11 -3.40
C LEU A 62 0.13 -0.48 -3.48
N PHE A 63 -0.41 -1.06 -2.42
CA PHE A 63 -1.83 -1.39 -2.34
C PHE A 63 -2.71 -0.14 -2.41
N ASN A 64 -2.38 0.91 -1.66
CA ASN A 64 -3.08 2.19 -1.72
C ASN A 64 -3.00 2.80 -3.12
N GLN A 65 -1.82 2.79 -3.74
CA GLN A 65 -1.61 3.28 -5.11
C GLN A 65 -2.46 2.52 -6.13
N GLN A 66 -2.56 1.20 -6.03
CA GLN A 66 -3.40 0.39 -6.91
C GLN A 66 -4.88 0.79 -6.81
N LEU A 67 -5.38 0.99 -5.59
CA LEU A 67 -6.77 1.39 -5.35
C LEU A 67 -7.04 2.81 -5.86
N ILE A 68 -6.14 3.76 -5.60
CA ILE A 68 -6.23 5.13 -6.10
C ILE A 68 -6.27 5.14 -7.63
N LEU A 69 -5.35 4.42 -8.29
CA LEU A 69 -5.30 4.34 -9.75
C LEU A 69 -6.60 3.78 -10.33
N LYS A 70 -7.06 2.64 -9.81
CA LYS A 70 -8.32 2.01 -10.22
C LYS A 70 -9.49 3.00 -10.11
N PHE A 71 -9.55 3.72 -9.00
CA PHE A 71 -10.64 4.64 -8.72
C PHE A 71 -10.59 5.88 -9.62
N ILE A 72 -9.42 6.52 -9.75
CA ILE A 72 -9.24 7.67 -10.62
C ILE A 72 -9.49 7.32 -12.08
N PHE A 73 -9.01 6.16 -12.56
CA PHE A 73 -9.29 5.70 -13.91
C PHE A 73 -10.80 5.60 -14.18
N ASN A 74 -11.56 5.01 -13.25
CA ASN A 74 -13.02 4.93 -13.36
C ASN A 74 -13.72 6.29 -13.31
N LEU A 75 -13.18 7.24 -12.53
CA LEU A 75 -13.72 8.59 -12.39
C LEU A 75 -13.42 9.50 -13.58
N SER A 76 -12.24 9.39 -14.20
CA SER A 76 -11.80 10.26 -15.29
C SER A 76 -12.76 10.25 -16.49
N ASN A 77 -13.47 9.13 -16.68
CA ASN A 77 -14.52 9.00 -17.71
C ASN A 77 -15.82 9.78 -17.38
N LYS A 78 -15.99 10.22 -16.13
CA LYS A 78 -17.23 10.81 -15.61
C LYS A 78 -17.08 12.25 -15.12
N LYS A 79 -15.89 12.61 -14.63
CA LYS A 79 -15.59 13.93 -14.07
C LYS A 79 -14.24 14.43 -14.57
N LYS A 80 -14.13 15.74 -14.74
CA LYS A 80 -12.88 16.44 -15.11
C LYS A 80 -12.02 16.83 -13.91
N GLU A 81 -12.62 16.90 -12.72
CA GLU A 81 -11.93 17.24 -11.49
C GLU A 81 -12.55 16.55 -10.28
N ILE A 82 -11.75 16.39 -9.23
CA ILE A 82 -12.20 15.89 -7.92
C ILE A 82 -11.39 16.52 -6.79
N SER A 83 -12.04 16.88 -5.68
CA SER A 83 -11.31 17.33 -4.48
C SER A 83 -10.68 16.16 -3.73
N PHE A 84 -9.54 16.36 -3.05
CA PHE A 84 -8.92 15.27 -2.28
C PHE A 84 -9.83 14.72 -1.17
N ASN A 85 -10.65 15.57 -0.54
CA ASN A 85 -11.61 15.13 0.48
C ASN A 85 -12.70 14.25 -0.12
N GLU A 86 -13.22 14.62 -1.29
CA GLU A 86 -14.21 13.80 -1.99
C GLU A 86 -13.62 12.46 -2.40
N LEU A 87 -12.41 12.46 -2.99
CA LEU A 87 -11.70 11.24 -3.35
C LEU A 87 -11.48 10.33 -2.12
N LEU A 88 -11.03 10.89 -1.00
CA LEU A 88 -10.82 10.15 0.23
C LEU A 88 -12.10 9.51 0.75
N ASN A 89 -13.20 10.26 0.75
CA ASN A 89 -14.49 9.76 1.20
C ASN A 89 -14.99 8.61 0.33
N LEU A 90 -14.84 8.72 -0.99
CA LEU A 90 -15.22 7.66 -1.91
C LEU A 90 -14.37 6.40 -1.73
N LEU A 91 -13.05 6.55 -1.59
CA LEU A 91 -12.13 5.44 -1.31
C LEU A 91 -12.47 4.73 0.01
N LYS A 92 -12.83 5.48 1.06
CA LYS A 92 -13.28 4.92 2.34
C LYS A 92 -14.60 4.14 2.21
N GLN A 93 -15.54 4.64 1.41
CA GLN A 93 -16.84 4.02 1.24
C GLN A 93 -16.77 2.74 0.38
N GLU A 94 -16.01 2.76 -0.72
CA GLU A 94 -16.02 1.65 -1.68
C GLU A 94 -15.01 0.55 -1.34
N GLU A 95 -13.83 0.90 -0.81
CA GLU A 95 -12.73 -0.04 -0.62
C GLU A 95 -12.32 -0.19 0.86
N SER A 96 -13.05 0.46 1.79
CA SER A 96 -12.79 0.44 3.25
C SER A 96 -11.34 0.79 3.62
N ILE A 97 -10.73 1.71 2.87
CA ILE A 97 -9.33 2.10 3.08
C ILE A 97 -9.22 2.99 4.32
N GLU A 98 -8.43 2.56 5.30
CA GLU A 98 -8.01 3.40 6.42
C GLU A 98 -6.80 4.25 6.04
N MET A 99 -7.03 5.35 5.33
CA MET A 99 -6.01 6.36 5.07
C MET A 99 -6.46 7.76 5.47
N ASP A 100 -5.49 8.62 5.78
CA ASP A 100 -5.69 10.05 5.99
C ASP A 100 -5.42 10.85 4.71
N ILE A 101 -5.78 12.13 4.74
CA ILE A 101 -5.65 13.04 3.59
C ILE A 101 -4.20 13.29 3.19
N GLY A 102 -3.27 13.32 4.14
CA GLY A 102 -1.85 13.51 3.90
C GLY A 102 -1.24 12.30 3.21
N THR A 103 -1.59 11.10 3.68
CA THR A 103 -1.23 9.85 3.01
C THR A 103 -1.78 9.82 1.58
N LEU A 104 -3.06 10.18 1.36
CA LEU A 104 -3.66 10.21 0.02
C LEU A 104 -2.89 11.14 -0.93
N LYS A 105 -2.60 12.37 -0.49
CA LYS A 105 -1.83 13.34 -1.29
C LYS A 105 -0.45 12.79 -1.66
N ARG A 106 0.27 12.24 -0.67
CA ARG A 106 1.59 11.65 -0.88
C ARG A 106 1.55 10.50 -1.89
N GLU A 107 0.60 9.58 -1.78
CA GLU A 107 0.51 8.46 -2.73
C GLU A 107 0.21 8.93 -4.16
N ILE A 108 -0.64 9.96 -4.31
CA ILE A 108 -0.92 10.58 -5.63
C ILE A 108 0.32 11.26 -6.21
N GLU A 109 1.07 12.01 -5.40
CA GLU A 109 2.33 12.61 -5.83
C GLU A 109 3.33 11.55 -6.28
N ILE A 110 3.44 10.43 -5.56
CA ILE A 110 4.30 9.31 -5.97
C ILE A 110 3.86 8.73 -7.32
N LEU A 111 2.55 8.55 -7.53
CA LEU A 111 2.00 8.06 -8.80
C LEU A 111 2.31 9.02 -9.96
N MET A 112 2.20 10.33 -9.73
CA MET A 112 2.55 11.36 -10.72
C MET A 112 4.05 11.35 -11.03
N LEU A 113 4.91 11.31 -10.01
CA LEU A 113 6.37 11.25 -10.18
C LEU A 113 6.83 10.01 -10.93
N ARG A 114 6.12 8.89 -10.78
CA ARG A 114 6.35 7.64 -11.52
C ARG A 114 5.70 7.62 -12.90
N SER A 115 5.04 8.70 -13.32
CA SER A 115 4.28 8.78 -14.57
C SER A 115 3.18 7.71 -14.71
N LEU A 116 2.69 7.18 -13.58
CA LEU A 116 1.59 6.21 -13.53
C LEU A 116 0.22 6.89 -13.49
N LEU A 117 0.17 8.13 -13.02
CA LEU A 117 -1.03 8.94 -13.00
C LEU A 117 -0.75 10.28 -13.69
N SER A 118 -1.45 10.52 -14.80
CA SER A 118 -1.37 11.77 -15.55
C SER A 118 -2.50 12.70 -15.10
N CYS A 119 -2.24 13.56 -14.12
CA CYS A 119 -3.18 14.56 -13.63
C CYS A 119 -2.45 15.86 -13.25
N LYS A 120 -3.19 16.92 -12.96
CA LYS A 120 -2.65 18.14 -12.33
C LYS A 120 -3.23 18.32 -10.94
N ILE A 121 -2.42 18.81 -10.01
CA ILE A 121 -2.88 19.20 -8.68
C ILE A 121 -3.05 20.71 -8.68
N GLU A 122 -4.27 21.16 -8.38
CA GLU A 122 -4.61 22.58 -8.21
C GLU A 122 -5.22 22.78 -6.83
N GLU A 123 -4.49 23.48 -5.95
CA GLU A 123 -4.86 23.71 -4.55
C GLU A 123 -5.23 22.41 -3.79
N ASN A 124 -6.52 22.11 -3.67
CA ASN A 124 -7.03 20.93 -2.99
C ASN A 124 -7.84 20.00 -3.93
N LYS A 125 -7.55 20.07 -5.23
CA LYS A 125 -8.20 19.29 -6.28
C LYS A 125 -7.19 18.62 -7.19
N ILE A 126 -7.67 17.55 -7.81
CA ILE A 126 -7.01 16.83 -8.89
C ILE A 126 -7.80 17.11 -10.16
N ILE A 127 -7.11 17.57 -11.19
CA ILE A 127 -7.62 17.73 -12.55
C ILE A 127 -7.26 16.45 -13.31
N LEU A 128 -8.29 15.71 -13.73
CA LEU A 128 -8.22 14.36 -14.32
C LEU A 128 -8.10 14.40 -15.84
#